data_AF-A0A151EF78-F1
#
_entry.id   AF-A0A151EF78-F1
#
_cell.length_a   1.000
_cell.length_b   1.000
_cell.length_c   1.000
_cell.angle_alpha   90.00
_cell.angle_beta   90.00
_cell.angle_gamma   90.00
#
_symmetry.space_group_name_H-M   'P 1'
#
loop_
_entity.id
_entity.type
_entity.pdbx_description
1 polymer ?
#
loop_
_entity_poly.entity_id
_entity_poly.type
_entity_poly.pdbx_seq_one_letter_code
_entity_poly.pdbx_strand_id
1 'polypeptide(L)'
;MKNENSILKIMIKDHCKIEELINDLEKNSKSNYEYITKAFNKFEWELEKHIFIEEKAIFTSYNPKDVIDGYKMLPELTKQHNYIINTLNNWRQDVRKRRTLTGVYSFREFIIKHKNFEEEKVYPKLDESLSEDVKQKIISKIKDIA
;
A
#
# COMPACT_ATOMS: atom_id res chain seq x y z
N MET A 1 14.58 22.99 9.19
CA MET A 1 14.36 21.67 9.81
C MET A 1 13.35 20.92 8.95
N LYS A 2 13.74 19.82 8.29
CA LYS A 2 12.83 19.05 7.41
C LYS A 2 11.93 18.19 8.29
N ASN A 3 10.65 18.57 8.41
CA ASN A 3 9.61 17.88 9.19
C ASN A 3 9.78 16.35 9.17
N GLU A 4 9.97 15.75 10.34
CA GLU A 4 9.98 14.29 10.54
C GLU A 4 8.61 13.65 10.33
N ASN A 5 7.56 14.48 10.23
CA ASN A 5 6.16 14.12 10.05
C ASN A 5 5.66 14.51 8.64
N SER A 6 6.28 14.06 7.55
CA SER A 6 5.65 14.20 6.22
C SER A 6 4.91 12.91 5.86
N ILE A 7 3.83 13.04 5.07
CA ILE A 7 3.06 11.89 4.57
C ILE A 7 4.01 10.88 3.90
N LEU A 8 4.86 11.35 3.00
CA LEU A 8 5.87 10.53 2.32
C LEU A 8 6.75 9.72 3.29
N LYS A 9 7.28 10.34 4.35
CA LYS A 9 8.14 9.63 5.31
C LYS A 9 7.40 8.56 6.09
N ILE A 10 6.12 8.78 6.40
CA ILE A 10 5.29 7.79 7.10
C ILE A 10 5.01 6.62 6.16
N MET A 11 4.61 6.91 4.92
CA MET A 11 4.28 5.88 3.94
C MET A 11 5.51 5.08 3.49
N ILE A 12 6.71 5.68 3.37
CA ILE A 12 7.95 4.93 3.09
C ILE A 12 8.19 3.86 4.15
N LYS A 13 7.99 4.17 5.44
CA LYS A 13 8.18 3.18 6.51
C LYS A 13 7.19 2.02 6.38
N ASP A 14 5.96 2.35 6.00
CA ASP A 14 4.92 1.35 5.76
C ASP A 14 5.23 0.48 4.53
N HIS A 15 5.69 1.09 3.44
CA HIS A 15 6.17 0.38 2.25
C HIS A 15 7.33 -0.56 2.54
N CYS A 16 8.33 -0.13 3.33
CA CYS A 16 9.44 -1.00 3.74
C CYS A 16 8.92 -2.23 4.50
N LYS A 17 7.97 -2.05 5.41
CA LYS A 17 7.35 -3.15 6.16
C LYS A 17 6.60 -4.12 5.22
N ILE A 18 5.81 -3.62 4.28
CA ILE A 18 5.09 -4.44 3.30
C ILE A 18 6.07 -5.21 2.42
N GLU A 19 7.14 -4.55 1.96
CA GLU A 19 8.19 -5.15 1.14
C GLU A 19 8.91 -6.29 1.87
N GLU A 20 9.27 -6.10 3.14
CA GLU A 20 9.84 -7.16 3.98
C GLU A 20 8.89 -8.36 4.07
N LEU A 21 7.59 -8.13 4.27
CA LEU A 21 6.59 -9.19 4.40
C LEU A 21 6.37 -9.99 3.12
N ILE A 22 6.32 -9.34 1.95
CA ILE A 22 6.21 -10.07 0.68
C ILE A 22 7.51 -10.82 0.34
N ASN A 23 8.68 -10.26 0.67
CA ASN A 23 9.96 -10.96 0.52
C ASN A 23 9.99 -12.23 1.39
N ASP A 24 9.51 -12.14 2.62
CA ASP A 24 9.40 -13.29 3.52
C ASP A 24 8.38 -14.32 3.02
N LEU A 25 7.22 -13.87 2.53
CA LEU A 25 6.21 -14.74 1.94
C LEU A 25 6.75 -15.48 0.70
N GLU A 26 7.50 -14.79 -0.16
CA GLU A 26 8.12 -15.38 -1.34
C GLU A 26 9.16 -16.44 -0.98
N LYS A 27 10.11 -16.11 -0.10
CA LYS A 27 11.18 -17.03 0.34
C LYS A 27 10.60 -18.32 0.92
N ASN A 28 9.44 -18.21 1.57
CA ASN A 28 8.79 -19.31 2.25
C ASN A 28 7.56 -19.87 1.52
N SER A 29 7.33 -19.46 0.28
CA SER A 29 6.18 -19.90 -0.54
C SER A 29 6.17 -21.42 -0.80
N LYS A 30 7.30 -22.10 -0.56
CA LYS A 30 7.48 -23.56 -0.65
C LYS A 30 7.66 -24.25 0.71
N SER A 31 7.56 -23.50 1.81
CA SER A 31 7.65 -24.03 3.17
C SER A 31 6.39 -24.82 3.53
N ASN A 32 6.32 -25.33 4.76
CA ASN A 32 5.10 -26.00 5.22
C ASN A 32 3.89 -25.04 5.25
N TYR A 33 2.70 -25.63 5.19
CA TYR A 33 1.44 -24.90 5.11
C TYR A 33 1.22 -23.91 6.26
N GLU A 34 1.62 -24.26 7.49
CA GLU A 34 1.45 -23.39 8.66
C GLU A 34 2.28 -22.11 8.52
N TYR A 35 3.51 -22.24 8.04
CA TYR A 35 4.37 -21.10 7.80
C TYR A 35 3.80 -20.19 6.70
N ILE A 36 3.37 -20.76 5.57
CA ILE A 36 2.76 -19.99 4.46
C ILE A 36 1.54 -19.23 4.97
N THR A 37 0.67 -19.90 5.73
CA THR A 37 -0.55 -19.29 6.29
C THR A 37 -0.20 -18.10 7.20
N LYS A 38 0.78 -18.28 8.09
CA LYS A 38 1.20 -17.21 9.02
C LYS A 38 1.83 -16.02 8.29
N ALA A 39 2.72 -16.29 7.33
CA ALA A 39 3.37 -15.25 6.53
C ALA A 39 2.34 -14.49 5.68
N PHE A 40 1.43 -15.21 5.01
CA PHE A 40 0.37 -14.62 4.20
C PHE A 40 -0.58 -13.77 5.03
N ASN A 41 -1.11 -14.28 6.14
CA ASN A 41 -2.06 -13.52 6.98
C ASN A 41 -1.44 -12.21 7.49
N LYS A 42 -0.15 -12.23 7.84
CA LYS A 42 0.56 -11.02 8.27
C LYS A 42 0.74 -10.04 7.11
N PHE A 43 1.19 -10.52 5.95
CA PHE A 43 1.35 -9.70 4.76
C PHE A 43 0.03 -9.06 4.31
N GLU A 44 -1.03 -9.87 4.21
CA GLU A 44 -2.37 -9.44 3.81
C GLU A 44 -2.91 -8.34 4.74
N TRP A 45 -2.86 -8.57 6.05
CA TRP A 45 -3.34 -7.58 7.02
C TRP A 45 -2.67 -6.22 6.86
N GLU A 46 -1.35 -6.21 6.72
CA GLU A 46 -0.59 -4.96 6.62
C GLU A 46 -0.82 -4.27 5.27
N LEU A 47 -0.92 -5.02 4.17
CA LEU A 47 -1.17 -4.46 2.84
C LEU A 47 -2.60 -3.89 2.71
N GLU A 48 -3.61 -4.56 3.27
CA GLU A 48 -4.97 -4.02 3.27
C GLU A 48 -5.11 -2.80 4.18
N LYS A 49 -4.43 -2.81 5.33
CA LYS A 49 -4.36 -1.66 6.23
C LYS A 49 -3.72 -0.46 5.53
N HIS A 50 -2.62 -0.69 4.81
CA HIS A 50 -1.95 0.31 3.99
C HIS A 50 -2.91 0.96 2.98
N ILE A 51 -3.55 0.15 2.13
CA ILE A 51 -4.54 0.62 1.14
C ILE A 51 -5.67 1.40 1.82
N PHE A 52 -6.16 0.92 2.96
CA PHE A 52 -7.21 1.60 3.71
C PHE A 52 -6.76 2.98 4.21
N ILE A 53 -5.53 3.10 4.72
CA ILE A 53 -4.97 4.38 5.15
C ILE A 53 -4.92 5.35 3.96
N GLU A 54 -4.44 4.90 2.81
CA GLU A 54 -4.38 5.77 1.64
C GLU A 54 -5.76 6.24 1.18
N GLU A 55 -6.70 5.32 1.00
CA GLU A 55 -8.02 5.66 0.49
C GLU A 55 -8.84 6.49 1.47
N LYS A 56 -8.71 6.23 2.79
CA LYS A 56 -9.56 6.87 3.81
C LYS A 56 -8.94 8.09 4.46
N ALA A 57 -7.62 8.14 4.60
CA ALA A 57 -6.93 9.28 5.20
C ALA A 57 -6.39 10.24 4.13
N ILE A 58 -5.71 9.72 3.10
CA ILE A 58 -4.95 10.53 2.15
C ILE A 58 -5.86 11.00 1.01
N PHE A 59 -6.42 10.08 0.23
CA PHE A 59 -7.14 10.40 -1.00
C PHE A 59 -8.45 11.17 -0.74
N THR A 60 -9.16 10.89 0.36
CA THR A 60 -10.37 11.66 0.73
C THR A 60 -10.06 13.11 1.13
N SER A 61 -8.83 13.38 1.55
CA SER A 61 -8.38 14.71 1.95
C SER A 61 -7.79 15.50 0.77
N TYR A 62 -7.65 14.87 -0.40
CA TYR A 62 -7.14 15.49 -1.62
C TYR A 62 -8.27 16.16 -2.40
N ASN A 63 -8.15 17.48 -2.59
CA ASN A 63 -9.08 18.27 -3.40
C ASN A 63 -8.30 19.18 -4.35
N PRO A 64 -7.75 18.64 -5.45
CA PRO A 64 -6.90 19.42 -6.35
C PRO A 64 -7.71 20.48 -7.09
N LYS A 65 -7.13 21.68 -7.17
CA LYS A 65 -7.67 22.77 -8.01
C LYS A 65 -7.49 22.48 -9.50
N ASP A 66 -6.43 21.77 -9.88
CA ASP A 66 -6.18 21.34 -11.26
C ASP A 66 -6.73 19.93 -11.48
N VAL A 67 -7.88 19.89 -12.14
CA VAL A 67 -8.70 18.69 -12.30
C VAL A 67 -8.04 17.69 -13.27
N ILE A 68 -7.18 18.14 -14.19
CA ILE A 68 -6.74 17.28 -15.29
C ILE A 68 -5.60 16.34 -14.89
N ASP A 69 -4.60 16.83 -14.15
CA ASP A 69 -3.45 16.01 -13.72
C ASP A 69 -3.64 15.39 -12.33
N GLY A 70 -4.36 16.08 -11.43
CA GLY A 70 -4.69 15.55 -10.10
C GLY A 70 -5.61 14.33 -10.16
N TYR A 71 -6.62 14.33 -11.05
CA TYR A 71 -7.57 13.22 -11.17
C TYR A 71 -7.10 12.08 -12.06
N LYS A 72 -5.94 12.13 -12.72
CA LYS A 72 -5.45 10.96 -13.51
C LYS A 72 -4.73 9.93 -12.65
N MET A 73 -4.08 10.36 -11.57
CA MET A 73 -3.29 9.47 -10.71
C MET A 73 -4.18 8.62 -9.81
N LEU A 74 -5.22 9.20 -9.21
CA LEU A 74 -6.11 8.46 -8.30
C LEU A 74 -6.83 7.28 -8.97
N PRO A 75 -7.42 7.40 -10.17
CA PRO A 75 -8.02 6.26 -10.87
C PRO A 75 -7.00 5.18 -11.23
N GLU A 76 -5.75 5.55 -11.51
CA GLU A 76 -4.69 4.57 -11.75
C GLU A 76 -4.34 3.82 -10.45
N LEU A 77 -4.21 4.52 -9.31
CA LEU A 77 -4.02 3.89 -8.01
C LEU A 77 -5.18 2.97 -7.65
N THR A 78 -6.42 3.43 -7.82
CA THR A 78 -7.60 2.59 -7.57
C THR A 78 -7.61 1.32 -8.44
N LYS A 79 -7.16 1.38 -9.70
CA LYS A 79 -6.99 0.18 -10.52
C LYS A 79 -5.91 -0.75 -9.96
N GLN A 80 -4.79 -0.20 -9.52
CA GLN A 80 -3.70 -0.96 -8.90
C GLN A 80 -4.16 -1.61 -7.59
N HIS A 81 -4.89 -0.90 -6.73
CA HIS A 81 -5.49 -1.43 -5.50
C HIS A 81 -6.49 -2.55 -5.78
N ASN A 82 -7.35 -2.38 -6.79
CA ASN A 82 -8.27 -3.45 -7.20
C ASN A 82 -7.53 -4.71 -7.62
N TYR A 83 -6.43 -4.57 -8.36
CA TYR A 83 -5.58 -5.71 -8.71
C TYR A 83 -4.95 -6.36 -7.47
N ILE A 84 -4.45 -5.56 -6.53
CA ILE A 84 -3.90 -6.03 -5.24
C ILE A 84 -4.94 -6.84 -4.47
N ILE A 85 -6.10 -6.25 -4.20
CA ILE A 85 -7.18 -6.88 -3.43
C ILE A 85 -7.68 -8.16 -4.10
N ASN A 86 -7.80 -8.17 -5.44
CA ASN A 86 -8.18 -9.38 -6.16
C ASN A 86 -7.13 -10.50 -6.03
N THR A 87 -5.84 -10.14 -6.04
CA THR A 87 -4.76 -11.11 -5.84
C THR A 87 -4.78 -11.69 -4.43
N LEU A 88 -4.95 -10.84 -3.40
CA LEU A 88 -5.10 -11.28 -2.01
C LEU A 88 -6.31 -12.20 -1.84
N ASN A 89 -7.46 -11.84 -2.43
CA ASN A 89 -8.65 -12.69 -2.44
C ASN A 89 -8.40 -14.09 -3.02
N ASN A 90 -7.62 -14.18 -4.11
CA ASN A 90 -7.26 -15.47 -4.69
C ASN A 90 -6.35 -16.26 -3.75
N TRP A 91 -5.33 -15.63 -3.17
CA TRP A 91 -4.44 -16.27 -2.20
C TRP A 91 -5.15 -16.72 -0.93
N ARG A 92 -6.15 -15.98 -0.42
CA ARG A 92 -7.01 -16.44 0.68
C ARG A 92 -7.67 -17.77 0.35
N GLN A 93 -8.20 -17.90 -0.87
CA GLN A 93 -8.84 -19.14 -1.30
C GLN A 93 -7.84 -20.28 -1.42
N ASP A 94 -6.64 -20.00 -1.91
CA ASP A 94 -5.57 -21.00 -2.02
C ASP A 94 -5.08 -21.46 -0.64
N VAL A 95 -4.79 -20.54 0.28
CA VAL A 95 -4.45 -20.87 1.67
C VAL A 95 -5.56 -21.69 2.30
N ARG A 96 -6.82 -21.24 2.24
CA ARG A 96 -7.96 -21.99 2.80
C ARG A 96 -8.07 -23.42 2.26
N LYS A 97 -7.73 -23.63 0.98
CA LYS A 97 -7.76 -24.93 0.30
C LYS A 97 -6.43 -25.68 0.38
N ARG A 98 -5.45 -25.19 1.14
CA ARG A 98 -4.09 -25.74 1.26
C ARG A 98 -3.36 -25.89 -0.08
N ARG A 99 -3.59 -24.95 -1.00
CA ARG A 99 -2.94 -24.87 -2.30
C ARG A 99 -1.71 -23.97 -2.21
N THR A 100 -0.76 -24.23 -3.09
CA THR A 100 0.42 -23.38 -3.25
C THR A 100 0.03 -22.02 -3.81
N LEU A 101 0.59 -20.96 -3.24
CA LEU A 101 0.42 -19.62 -3.78
C LEU A 101 1.19 -19.48 -5.09
N THR A 102 0.49 -19.12 -6.15
CA THR A 102 1.11 -18.86 -7.46
C THR A 102 1.28 -17.36 -7.70
N GLY A 103 2.31 -16.98 -8.46
CA GLY A 103 2.52 -15.59 -8.87
C GLY A 103 3.09 -14.67 -7.79
N VAL A 104 3.62 -15.21 -6.69
CA VAL A 104 4.19 -14.40 -5.57
C VAL A 104 5.32 -13.48 -6.06
N TYR A 105 6.25 -13.99 -6.87
CA TYR A 105 7.32 -13.19 -7.47
C TYR A 105 6.78 -12.02 -8.31
N SER A 106 5.86 -12.29 -9.24
CA SER A 106 5.29 -11.25 -10.11
C SER A 106 4.47 -10.23 -9.33
N PHE A 107 3.82 -10.67 -8.25
CA PHE A 107 3.08 -9.77 -7.37
C PHE A 107 4.03 -8.88 -6.55
N ARG A 108 5.15 -9.42 -6.06
CA ARG A 108 6.21 -8.62 -5.43
C ARG A 108 6.70 -7.51 -6.34
N GLU A 109 7.03 -7.86 -7.58
CA GLU A 109 7.47 -6.89 -8.59
C GLU A 109 6.42 -5.81 -8.86
N PHE A 110 5.14 -6.19 -8.82
CA PHE A 110 4.04 -5.23 -8.92
C PHE A 110 3.99 -4.27 -7.72
N ILE A 111 4.07 -4.79 -6.49
CA ILE A 111 4.08 -3.97 -5.27
C ILE A 111 5.27 -3.00 -5.27
N ILE A 112 6.46 -3.43 -5.72
CA ILE A 112 7.63 -2.55 -5.85
C ILE A 112 7.39 -1.44 -6.89
N LYS A 113 6.71 -1.74 -8.00
CA LYS A 113 6.38 -0.70 -9.00
C LYS A 113 5.32 0.27 -8.48
N HIS A 114 4.32 -0.24 -7.75
CA HIS A 114 3.27 0.54 -7.11
C HIS A 114 3.85 1.52 -6.08
N LYS A 115 4.65 1.03 -5.12
CA LYS A 115 5.30 1.88 -4.11
C LYS A 115 6.16 2.97 -4.75
N ASN A 116 6.94 2.63 -5.80
CA ASN A 116 7.81 3.60 -6.47
C ASN A 116 6.99 4.67 -7.18
N PHE A 117 5.87 4.29 -7.82
CA PHE A 117 4.95 5.24 -8.43
C PHE A 117 4.41 6.23 -7.40
N GLU A 118 4.06 5.76 -6.21
CA GLU A 118 3.53 6.61 -5.14
C GLU A 118 4.58 7.55 -4.57
N GLU A 119 5.74 7.01 -4.22
CA GLU A 119 6.86 7.75 -3.64
C GLU A 119 7.43 8.80 -4.59
N GLU A 120 7.51 8.50 -5.89
CA GLU A 120 8.12 9.40 -6.88
C GLU A 120 7.13 10.39 -7.49
N LYS A 121 5.83 10.05 -7.54
CA LYS A 121 4.84 10.87 -8.27
C LYS A 121 3.67 11.31 -7.41
N VAL A 122 3.08 10.42 -6.64
CA VAL A 122 1.81 10.70 -5.94
C VAL A 122 2.06 11.56 -4.71
N TYR A 123 2.85 11.07 -3.74
CA TYR A 123 3.08 11.80 -2.50
C TYR A 123 3.76 13.16 -2.69
N PRO A 124 4.75 13.32 -3.61
CA PRO A 124 5.30 14.65 -3.90
C PRO A 124 4.25 15.63 -4.41
N LYS A 125 3.42 15.23 -5.38
CA LYS A 125 2.34 16.09 -5.91
C LYS A 125 1.27 16.40 -4.88
N LEU A 126 0.94 15.45 -4.00
CA LEU A 126 0.06 15.70 -2.86
C LEU A 126 0.68 16.72 -1.91
N ASP A 127 1.96 16.60 -1.58
CA ASP A 127 2.64 17.53 -0.68
C ASP A 127 2.71 18.96 -1.25
N GLU A 128 2.90 19.11 -2.56
CA GLU A 128 2.91 20.41 -3.25
C GLU A 128 1.53 21.08 -3.30
N SER A 129 0.45 20.29 -3.36
CA SER A 129 -0.91 20.79 -3.59
C SER A 129 -1.72 21.01 -2.32
N LEU A 130 -1.31 20.41 -1.20
CA LEU A 130 -2.00 20.50 0.09
C LEU A 130 -1.44 21.63 0.95
N SER A 131 -2.32 22.35 1.66
CA SER A 131 -1.89 23.27 2.72
C SER A 131 -1.36 22.50 3.93
N GLU A 132 -0.51 23.13 4.74
CA GLU A 132 0.05 22.52 5.95
C GLU A 132 -1.04 22.05 6.93
N ASP A 133 -2.14 22.79 7.08
CA ASP A 133 -3.29 22.37 7.92
C ASP A 133 -3.91 21.04 7.44
N VAL A 134 -4.02 20.86 6.13
CA VAL A 134 -4.56 19.61 5.56
C VAL A 134 -3.56 18.48 5.75
N LYS A 135 -2.26 18.72 5.56
CA LYS A 135 -1.22 17.72 5.83
C LYS A 135 -1.25 17.25 7.28
N GLN A 136 -1.37 18.16 8.25
CA GLN A 136 -1.47 17.78 9.66
C GLN A 136 -2.73 16.96 9.96
N LYS A 137 -3.87 17.28 9.34
CA LYS A 137 -5.09 16.46 9.45
C LYS A 137 -4.89 15.05 8.89
N ILE A 138 -4.24 14.92 7.73
CA ILE A 138 -3.92 13.62 7.14
C ILE A 138 -3.01 12.82 8.08
N ILE A 139 -1.92 13.43 8.57
CA ILE A 139 -0.99 12.77 9.49
C ILE A 139 -1.69 12.31 10.77
N SER A 140 -2.60 13.12 11.33
CA SER A 140 -3.41 12.72 12.48
C SER A 140 -4.27 11.49 12.16
N LYS A 141 -4.99 11.50 11.03
CA LYS A 141 -5.82 10.35 10.60
C LYS A 141 -4.97 9.09 10.39
N ILE A 142 -3.78 9.21 9.80
CA ILE A 142 -2.88 8.06 9.61
C ILE A 142 -2.52 7.47 10.97
N LYS A 143 -2.17 8.30 11.97
CA LYS A 143 -1.83 7.86 13.32
C LYS A 143 -3.00 7.22 14.08
N ASP A 144 -4.24 7.62 13.79
CA ASP A 144 -5.42 7.01 14.42
C ASP A 144 -5.73 5.60 13.89
N ILE A 145 -5.28 5.30 12.67
CA ILE A 145 -5.49 4.00 12.01
C ILE A 145 -4.27 3.07 12.21
N ALA A 146 -3.05 3.64 12.24
CA ALA A 146 -1.77 2.95 12.35
C ALA A 146 -1.56 2.27 13.73
#